data_AF-A0A950GW42-F1
#
_entry.id   AF-A0A950GW42-F1
#
_cell.length_a   1.000
_cell.length_b   1.000
_cell.length_c   1.000
_cell.angle_alpha   90.00
_cell.angle_beta   90.00
_cell.angle_gamma   90.00
#
_symmetry.space_group_name_H-M   'P 1'
#
loop_
_entity.id
_entity.type
_entity.pdbx_description
1 polymer ?
#
loop_
_entity_poly.entity_id
_entity_poly.type
_entity_poly.pdbx_seq_one_letter_code
_entity_poly.pdbx_strand_id
1 'polypeptide(L)'
;VRGDGHLVLPRLIRYIEERRANERRFTGAIETDPSPLHIVWGLDDPIAVPSMVDTLLAARPDATANRLVGVGHYPMVEAPRRFLDAALAGLV
;
A
#
# COMPACT_ATOMS: atom_id res chain seq x y z
N VAL A 1 -22.98 9.33 -17.52
CA VAL A 1 -21.75 10.07 -17.90
C VAL A 1 -22.14 11.15 -18.89
N ARG A 2 -21.87 12.43 -18.63
CA ARG A 2 -22.16 13.51 -19.60
C ARG A 2 -21.00 13.62 -20.60
N GLY A 3 -21.31 13.77 -21.89
CA GLY A 3 -20.36 14.17 -22.93
C GLY A 3 -19.19 13.20 -23.19
N ASP A 4 -19.43 11.89 -23.12
CA ASP A 4 -18.46 10.85 -23.49
C ASP A 4 -17.06 10.92 -22.87
N GLY A 5 -16.90 11.65 -21.75
CA GLY A 5 -15.59 11.80 -21.07
C GLY A 5 -14.97 10.48 -20.61
N HIS A 6 -15.75 9.41 -20.48
CA HIS A 6 -15.21 8.08 -20.21
C HIS A 6 -14.30 7.54 -21.33
N LEU A 7 -14.46 8.01 -22.58
CA LEU A 7 -13.65 7.59 -23.73
C LEU A 7 -12.20 8.07 -23.65
N VAL A 8 -11.92 9.12 -22.88
CA VAL A 8 -10.55 9.59 -22.66
C VAL A 8 -9.88 8.91 -21.45
N LEU A 9 -10.64 8.25 -20.57
CA LEU A 9 -10.09 7.58 -19.38
C LEU A 9 -8.95 6.58 -19.72
N PRO A 10 -9.03 5.74 -20.77
CA PRO A 10 -7.92 4.85 -21.13
C PRO A 10 -6.64 5.60 -21.53
N ARG A 11 -6.77 6.81 -22.08
CA ARG A 11 -5.63 7.66 -22.44
C ARG A 11 -5.06 8.41 -21.23
N LEU A 12 -5.89 8.66 -20.22
CA LEU A 12 -5.50 9.32 -18.98
C LEU A 12 -4.92 8.34 -17.95
N ILE A 13 -5.32 7.06 -17.97
CA ILE A 13 -4.85 6.05 -17.01
C ILE A 13 -3.47 5.48 -17.36
N ARG A 14 -2.50 6.35 -17.68
CA ARG A 14 -1.10 5.96 -17.90
C ARG A 14 -0.39 5.52 -16.62
N TYR A 15 -0.99 5.76 -15.46
CA TYR A 15 -0.44 5.40 -14.17
C TYR A 15 0.01 3.93 -14.08
N ILE A 16 -0.70 2.99 -14.70
CA ILE A 16 -0.28 1.57 -14.67
C ILE A 16 1.03 1.34 -15.43
N GLU A 17 1.19 1.98 -16.58
CA GLU A 17 2.43 1.93 -17.37
C GLU A 17 3.55 2.64 -16.64
N GLU A 18 3.26 3.81 -16.07
CA GLU A 18 4.20 4.60 -15.28
C GLU A 18 4.67 3.85 -14.04
N ARG A 19 3.78 3.12 -13.36
CA ARG A 19 4.13 2.30 -12.18
C ARG A 19 5.10 1.18 -12.55
N ARG A 20 4.91 0.54 -13.70
CA ARG A 20 5.85 -0.49 -14.21
C ARG A 20 7.18 0.13 -14.61
N ALA A 21 7.15 1.21 -15.38
CA ALA A 21 8.37 1.87 -15.87
C ALA A 21 9.22 2.47 -14.73
N ASN A 22 8.58 2.94 -13.66
CA ASN A 22 9.24 3.60 -12.54
C ASN A 22 9.30 2.74 -11.27
N GLU A 23 8.98 1.45 -11.34
CA GLU A 23 8.90 0.56 -10.18
C GLU A 23 10.18 0.62 -9.33
N ARG A 24 11.35 0.51 -9.97
CA ARG A 24 12.65 0.61 -9.29
C ARG A 24 12.83 1.95 -8.57
N ARG A 25 12.33 3.05 -9.14
CA ARG A 25 12.44 4.37 -8.52
C ARG A 25 11.46 4.52 -7.34
N PHE A 26 10.23 4.03 -7.49
CA PHE A 26 9.16 4.25 -6.51
C PHE A 26 9.22 3.25 -5.36
N THR A 27 9.19 1.95 -5.68
CA THR A 27 9.30 0.88 -4.68
C THR A 27 10.71 0.80 -4.13
N GLY A 28 11.72 0.94 -4.99
CA GLY A 28 13.12 0.88 -4.56
C GLY A 28 13.52 1.98 -3.58
N ALA A 29 12.80 3.12 -3.55
CA ALA A 29 12.98 4.11 -2.50
C ALA A 29 12.56 3.57 -1.13
N ILE A 30 11.42 2.86 -1.05
CA ILE A 30 10.97 2.20 0.18
C ILE A 30 11.91 1.05 0.55
N GLU A 31 12.43 0.31 -0.42
CA GLU A 31 13.35 -0.82 -0.20
C GLU A 31 14.74 -0.40 0.29
N THR A 32 15.17 0.84 0.05
CA THR A 32 16.52 1.30 0.37
C THR A 32 16.59 2.44 1.38
N ASP A 33 15.44 3.05 1.74
CA ASP A 33 15.43 4.11 2.75
C ASP A 33 15.93 3.57 4.11
N PRO A 34 16.91 4.25 4.74
CA PRO A 34 17.53 3.76 5.98
C PRO A 34 16.62 3.89 7.20
N SER A 35 15.47 4.56 7.09
CA SER A 35 14.53 4.72 8.20
C SER A 35 13.90 3.37 8.58
N PRO A 36 13.61 3.14 9.87
CA PRO A 36 12.79 2.02 10.29
C PRO A 36 11.45 2.02 9.56
N LEU A 37 11.01 0.84 9.10
CA LEU A 37 9.76 0.68 8.37
C LEU A 37 8.79 -0.21 9.16
N HIS A 38 7.64 0.34 9.51
CA HIS A 38 6.51 -0.40 10.06
C HIS A 38 5.31 -0.31 9.12
N ILE A 39 4.71 -1.45 8.78
CA ILE A 39 3.63 -1.57 7.82
C ILE A 39 2.33 -1.95 8.54
N VAL A 40 1.27 -1.17 8.37
CA VAL A 40 -0.08 -1.56 8.81
C VAL A 40 -0.92 -1.86 7.57
N TRP A 41 -1.50 -3.06 7.48
CA TRP A 41 -2.18 -3.51 6.27
C TRP A 41 -3.51 -4.22 6.56
N GLY A 42 -4.56 -3.87 5.82
CA GLY A 42 -5.85 -4.57 5.86
C GLY A 42 -5.82 -5.83 5.00
N LEU A 43 -6.17 -6.99 5.56
CA LEU A 43 -6.11 -8.26 4.83
C LEU A 43 -7.26 -8.46 3.83
N ASP A 44 -8.32 -7.66 3.95
CA ASP A 44 -9.50 -7.74 3.09
C ASP A 44 -9.46 -6.65 1.99
N ASP A 45 -8.30 -6.01 1.79
CA ASP A 45 -8.09 -4.97 0.78
C ASP A 45 -8.23 -5.55 -0.65
N PRO A 46 -9.26 -5.11 -1.43
CA PRO A 46 -9.49 -5.63 -2.78
C PRO A 46 -8.60 -4.96 -3.84
N ILE A 47 -7.87 -3.91 -3.48
CA ILE A 47 -7.02 -3.10 -4.37
C ILE A 47 -5.55 -3.47 -4.16
N ALA A 48 -5.08 -3.42 -2.90
CA ALA A 48 -3.72 -3.72 -2.51
C ALA A 48 -3.67 -5.06 -1.74
N VAL A 49 -3.62 -6.15 -2.51
CA VAL A 49 -3.73 -7.52 -1.98
C VAL A 49 -2.63 -7.88 -0.97
N PRO A 50 -2.89 -8.81 -0.02
CA PRO A 50 -1.93 -9.17 1.05
C PRO A 50 -0.54 -9.57 0.58
N SER A 51 -0.40 -10.15 -0.62
CA SER A 51 0.90 -10.53 -1.18
C SER A 51 1.86 -9.35 -1.37
N MET A 52 1.35 -8.11 -1.45
CA MET A 52 2.20 -6.92 -1.51
C MET A 52 2.99 -6.73 -0.21
N VAL A 53 2.41 -7.03 0.96
CA VAL A 53 3.13 -7.00 2.24
C VAL A 53 4.17 -8.09 2.31
N ASP A 54 3.86 -9.29 1.81
CA ASP A 54 4.82 -10.40 1.75
C ASP A 54 6.05 -10.01 0.91
N THR A 55 5.84 -9.42 -0.27
CA THR A 55 6.92 -8.93 -1.13
C THR A 55 7.74 -7.84 -0.43
N LEU A 56 7.09 -6.88 0.23
CA LEU A 56 7.79 -5.78 0.88
C LEU A 56 8.64 -6.27 2.08
N LEU A 57 8.13 -7.20 2.88
CA LEU A 57 8.89 -7.82 3.98
C LEU A 57 10.05 -8.68 3.48
N ALA A 58 9.92 -9.32 2.32
CA ALA A 58 11.02 -10.04 1.70
C ALA A 58 12.13 -9.08 1.20
N ALA A 59 11.75 -7.91 0.68
CA ALA A 59 12.69 -6.89 0.21
C ALA A 59 13.29 -6.04 1.35
N ARG A 60 12.56 -5.87 2.45
CA ARG A 60 12.98 -5.18 3.69
C ARG A 60 12.89 -6.13 4.89
N PRO A 61 13.88 -7.02 5.10
CA PRO A 61 13.86 -7.97 6.21
C PRO A 61 13.89 -7.32 7.60
N ASP A 62 14.27 -6.05 7.68
CA ASP A 62 14.29 -5.22 8.88
C ASP A 62 12.92 -4.56 9.17
N ALA A 63 11.98 -4.60 8.22
CA ALA A 63 10.66 -4.05 8.41
C ALA A 63 9.79 -4.96 9.28
N THR A 64 8.82 -4.34 9.95
CA THR A 64 7.80 -5.04 10.74
C THR A 64 6.42 -4.78 10.15
N ALA A 65 5.45 -5.65 10.44
CA ALA A 65 4.10 -5.48 9.92
C ALA A 65 3.00 -5.92 10.90
N ASN A 66 1.91 -5.15 10.92
CA ASN A 66 0.64 -5.50 11.54
C ASN A 66 -0.40 -5.76 10.46
N ARG A 67 -0.95 -6.98 10.42
CA ARG A 67 -1.98 -7.41 9.47
C ARG A 67 -3.35 -7.42 10.14
N LEU A 68 -4.28 -6.64 9.61
CA LEU A 68 -5.60 -6.44 10.17
C LEU A 68 -6.62 -7.29 9.43
N VAL A 69 -6.99 -8.44 10.01
CA VAL A 69 -8.08 -9.31 9.52
C VAL A 69 -9.42 -8.55 9.55
N GLY A 70 -10.24 -8.67 8.50
CA GLY A 70 -11.56 -8.03 8.46
C GLY A 70 -11.50 -6.53 8.19
N VAL A 71 -10.39 -6.03 7.65
CA VAL A 71 -10.16 -4.61 7.34
C VAL A 71 -9.67 -4.49 5.90
N GLY A 72 -10.28 -3.58 5.16
CA GLY A 72 -10.01 -3.33 3.75
C GLY A 72 -8.95 -2.25 3.49
N HIS A 73 -9.15 -1.51 2.40
CA HIS A 73 -8.17 -0.60 1.82
C HIS A 73 -7.90 0.66 2.65
N TYR A 74 -8.81 1.05 3.54
CA TYR A 74 -8.66 2.23 4.38
C TYR A 74 -8.69 1.88 5.87
N PRO A 75 -7.66 1.20 6.40
CA PRO A 75 -7.66 0.76 7.80
C PRO A 75 -7.89 1.87 8.82
N MET A 76 -7.37 3.06 8.56
CA MET A 76 -7.54 4.23 9.42
C MET A 76 -8.99 4.74 9.51
N VAL A 77 -9.83 4.41 8.52
CA VAL A 77 -11.26 4.75 8.49
C VAL A 77 -12.11 3.57 8.94
N GLU A 78 -11.80 2.36 8.45
CA GLU A 78 -12.60 1.15 8.68
C GLU A 78 -12.43 0.59 10.10
N ALA A 79 -11.23 0.70 10.67
CA ALA A 79 -10.93 0.22 12.00
C ALA A 79 -9.99 1.19 12.76
N PRO A 80 -10.41 2.44 13.05
CA PRO A 80 -9.51 3.51 13.49
C PRO A 80 -8.72 3.17 14.75
N ARG A 81 -9.36 2.50 15.73
CA ARG A 81 -8.68 2.06 16.96
C ARG A 81 -7.62 1.00 16.68
N ARG A 82 -7.95 -0.03 15.89
CA ARG A 82 -7.02 -1.11 15.53
C ARG A 82 -5.85 -0.58 14.71
N PHE A 83 -6.11 0.37 13.81
CA PHE A 83 -5.08 1.07 13.07
C PHE A 83 -4.16 1.88 13.99
N LEU A 84 -4.72 2.65 14.93
CA LEU A 84 -3.94 3.42 15.89
C LEU A 84 -3.05 2.52 16.74
N ASP A 85 -3.61 1.45 17.32
CA ASP A 85 -2.86 0.50 18.15
C ASP A 85 -1.71 -0.14 17.35
N ALA A 86 -1.96 -0.52 16.09
CA ALA A 86 -0.96 -1.08 15.19
C ALA A 86 0.13 -0.06 14.80
N ALA A 87 -0.25 1.19 14.50
CA ALA A 87 0.69 2.24 14.13
C ALA A 87 1.59 2.63 15.31
N LEU A 88 1.03 2.72 16.52
CA LEU A 88 1.79 3.02 17.74
C LEU A 88 2.81 1.91 18.05
N ALA A 89 2.48 0.64 17.80
CA ALA A 89 3.41 -0.47 18.00
C ALA A 89 4.67 -0.37 17.13
N GLY A 90 4.62 0.36 16.00
CA GLY A 90 5.77 0.61 15.14
C GLY A 90 6.65 1.80 15.54
N LEU A 91 6.26 2.56 16.57
CA LEU A 91 6.98 3.74 17.06
C LEU A 91 7.80 3.47 18.32
N VAL A 92 7.74 2.25 18.85
CA VAL A 92 8.37 1.85 20.12
C VAL A 92 9.68 1.10 19.87
#